data_AF-A0A561VL65-F1
#
_entry.id   AF-A0A561VL65-F1
#
_cell.length_a   1.000
_cell.length_b   1.000
_cell.length_c   1.000
_cell.angle_alpha   90.00
_cell.angle_beta   90.00
_cell.angle_gamma   90.00
#
_symmetry.space_group_name_H-M   'P 1'
#
loop_
_entity.id
_entity.type
_entity.pdbx_description
1 polymer ?
#
loop_
_entity_poly.entity_id
_entity_poly.type
_entity_poly.pdbx_seq_one_letter_code
_entity_poly.pdbx_strand_id
1 'polypeptide(L)'
;MTAVAESDDLQQRRTRVRRRELLLTLERWAPAYRDVAGDCLSYVFEIAGAGEQERAWLRRHVAEHGLPQAPGRTAEQLLAAGRQANAAAGAAFLAGDYDRARDLIDDARAYGALLEVEWGKLHRFIDAQASSAVAS
;
A
#
# COMPACT_ATOMS: atom_id res chain seq x y z
N MET A 1 -17.38 -23.07 -10.16
CA MET A 1 -16.87 -21.72 -9.83
C MET A 1 -15.39 -21.70 -10.13
N THR A 2 -15.02 -21.19 -11.30
CA THR A 2 -13.62 -21.11 -11.73
C THR A 2 -12.96 -19.98 -10.96
N ALA A 3 -12.03 -20.31 -10.06
CA ALA A 3 -11.11 -19.33 -9.52
C ALA A 3 -10.35 -18.75 -10.70
N VAL A 4 -10.62 -17.50 -11.06
CA VAL A 4 -9.78 -16.77 -12.01
C VAL A 4 -8.41 -16.71 -11.35
N ALA A 5 -7.43 -17.41 -11.94
CA ALA A 5 -6.07 -17.36 -11.47
C ALA A 5 -5.66 -15.88 -11.40
N GLU A 6 -5.28 -15.44 -10.21
CA GLU A 6 -4.77 -14.09 -10.02
C GLU A 6 -3.50 -13.95 -10.84
N SER A 7 -3.41 -12.88 -11.65
CA SER A 7 -2.21 -12.60 -12.43
C SER A 7 -1.01 -12.40 -11.51
N ASP A 8 0.15 -12.93 -11.87
CA ASP A 8 1.41 -12.75 -11.15
C ASP A 8 1.69 -11.26 -10.87
N ASP A 9 1.29 -10.37 -11.78
CA ASP A 9 1.42 -8.92 -11.60
C ASP A 9 0.55 -8.38 -10.45
N LEU A 10 -0.71 -8.82 -10.34
CA LEU A 10 -1.61 -8.36 -9.28
C LEU A 10 -1.13 -8.86 -7.91
N GLN A 11 -0.59 -10.07 -7.84
CA GLN A 11 -0.01 -10.60 -6.62
C GLN A 11 1.28 -9.85 -6.21
N GLN A 12 2.12 -9.47 -7.18
CA GLN A 12 3.27 -8.61 -6.93
C GLN A 12 2.85 -7.23 -6.42
N ARG A 13 1.83 -6.61 -7.03
CA ARG A 13 1.26 -5.33 -6.56
C ARG A 13 0.72 -5.43 -5.15
N ARG A 14 -0.05 -6.47 -4.83
CA ARG A 14 -0.54 -6.71 -3.46
C ARG A 14 0.62 -6.80 -2.46
N THR A 15 1.71 -7.48 -2.82
CA THR A 15 2.91 -7.56 -1.97
C THR A 15 3.55 -6.19 -1.76
N ARG A 16 3.61 -5.33 -2.80
CA ARG A 16 4.11 -3.96 -2.68
C ARG A 16 3.22 -3.10 -1.79
N VAL A 17 1.90 -3.14 -2.01
CA VAL A 17 0.90 -2.47 -1.18
C VAL A 17 1.06 -2.87 0.27
N ARG A 18 1.16 -4.18 0.55
CA ARG A 18 1.31 -4.70 1.91
C ARG A 18 2.58 -4.23 2.60
N ARG A 19 3.70 -4.20 1.88
CA ARG A 19 4.96 -3.59 2.39
C ARG A 19 4.78 -2.10 2.69
N ARG A 20 4.07 -1.37 1.83
CA ARG A 20 3.78 0.05 2.08
C ARG A 20 2.91 0.24 3.32
N GLU A 21 1.88 -0.57 3.52
CA GLU A 21 1.06 -0.55 4.73
C GLU A 21 1.91 -0.73 5.99
N LEU A 22 2.81 -1.72 6.02
CA LEU A 22 3.72 -1.95 7.15
C LEU A 22 4.59 -0.74 7.46
N LEU A 23 5.12 -0.08 6.42
CA LEU A 23 5.90 1.15 6.59
C LEU A 23 5.05 2.31 7.10
N LEU A 24 3.81 2.46 6.62
CA LEU A 24 2.89 3.47 7.11
C LEU A 24 2.50 3.23 8.57
N THR A 25 2.32 1.97 8.98
CA THR A 25 2.13 1.61 10.40
C THR A 25 3.36 1.97 11.22
N LEU A 26 4.55 1.65 10.73
CA LEU A 26 5.82 2.00 11.38
C LEU A 26 5.95 3.53 11.53
N GLU A 27 5.75 4.29 10.46
CA GLU A 27 5.79 5.76 10.46
C GLU A 27 4.83 6.35 11.48
N ARG A 28 3.62 5.80 11.57
CA ARG A 28 2.58 6.31 12.48
C ARG A 28 2.87 6.01 13.95
N TRP A 29 3.32 4.79 14.25
CA TRP A 29 3.34 4.28 15.61
C TRP A 29 4.73 4.21 16.23
N ALA A 30 5.79 4.00 15.45
CA ALA A 30 7.13 3.88 16.02
C ALA A 30 7.58 5.08 16.87
N PRO A 31 7.28 6.33 16.50
CA PRO A 31 7.64 7.48 17.34
C PRO A 31 7.00 7.42 18.75
N ALA A 32 5.79 6.87 18.88
CA ALA A 32 5.08 6.79 20.15
C ALA A 32 5.61 5.67 21.08
N TYR A 33 6.24 4.64 20.51
CA TYR A 33 6.74 3.48 21.25
C TYR A 33 8.27 3.43 21.36
N ARG A 34 8.97 4.46 20.86
CA ARG A 34 10.43 4.53 20.85
C ARG A 34 11.06 4.40 22.23
N ASP A 35 10.43 5.03 23.24
CA ASP A 35 10.96 5.11 24.60
C ASP A 35 10.28 4.11 25.56
N VAL A 36 9.40 3.25 25.04
CA VAL A 36 8.74 2.21 25.85
C VAL A 36 9.73 1.07 26.09
N ALA A 37 9.84 0.60 27.33
CA ALA A 37 10.68 -0.54 27.69
C ALA A 37 10.21 -1.80 26.92
N GLY A 38 10.93 -2.16 25.85
CA GLY A 38 10.58 -3.28 24.97
C GLY A 38 11.05 -3.07 23.52
N ASP A 39 10.67 -3.99 22.64
CA ASP A 39 10.90 -3.86 21.20
C ASP A 39 9.73 -3.10 20.56
N CYS A 40 9.95 -1.82 20.21
CA CYS A 40 8.99 -0.97 19.50
C CYS A 40 8.34 -1.66 18.29
N LEU A 41 9.06 -2.57 17.60
CA LEU A 41 8.52 -3.27 16.44
C LEU A 41 7.44 -4.28 16.81
N SER A 42 7.42 -4.81 18.04
CA SER A 42 6.40 -5.77 18.47
C SER A 42 5.00 -5.14 18.43
N TYR A 43 4.85 -3.91 18.91
CA TYR A 43 3.58 -3.16 18.82
C TYR A 43 3.19 -2.90 17.37
N VAL A 44 4.15 -2.52 16.52
CA VAL A 44 3.91 -2.29 15.08
C VAL A 44 3.42 -3.57 14.40
N PHE A 45 3.98 -4.73 14.74
CA PHE A 45 3.55 -6.02 14.21
C PHE A 45 2.14 -6.40 14.65
N GLU A 46 1.79 -6.17 15.91
CA GLU A 46 0.45 -6.43 16.43
C GLU A 46 -0.58 -5.53 15.76
N ILE A 47 -0.31 -4.22 15.69
CA ILE A 47 -1.20 -3.24 15.05
C ILE A 47 -1.39 -3.55 13.57
N ALA A 48 -0.33 -3.93 12.86
CA ALA A 48 -0.41 -4.27 11.44
C ALA A 48 -0.97 -5.67 11.16
N GLY A 49 -1.15 -6.51 12.17
CA GLY A 49 -1.46 -7.93 11.99
C GLY A 49 -0.38 -8.65 11.17
N ALA A 50 0.90 -8.32 11.38
CA ALA A 50 1.99 -8.76 10.53
C ALA A 50 2.30 -10.26 10.70
N GLY A 51 2.40 -10.98 9.59
CA GLY A 51 2.84 -12.39 9.54
C GLY A 51 4.36 -12.54 9.68
N GLU A 52 4.86 -13.78 9.80
CA GLU A 52 6.28 -14.04 10.06
C GLU A 52 7.23 -13.44 8.99
N GLN A 53 6.92 -13.65 7.71
CA GLN A 53 7.73 -13.11 6.61
C GLN A 53 7.73 -11.57 6.58
N GLU A 54 6.59 -10.95 6.92
CA GLU A 54 6.43 -9.50 7.01
C GLU A 54 7.24 -8.92 8.16
N ARG A 55 7.25 -9.61 9.32
CA ARG A 55 8.07 -9.25 10.48
C ARG A 55 9.56 -9.32 10.14
N ALA A 56 10.01 -10.40 9.51
CA ALA A 56 11.40 -10.55 9.10
C ALA A 56 11.82 -9.46 8.11
N TRP A 57 10.96 -9.15 7.14
CA TRP A 57 11.19 -8.06 6.19
C TRP A 57 11.29 -6.69 6.87
N LEU A 58 10.34 -6.34 7.75
CA LEU A 58 10.34 -5.03 8.41
C LEU A 58 11.52 -4.87 9.39
N ARG A 59 11.94 -5.93 10.09
CA ARG A 59 13.14 -5.91 10.93
C ARG A 59 14.39 -5.59 10.12
N ARG A 60 14.56 -6.24 8.97
CA ARG A 60 15.67 -5.97 8.06
C ARG A 60 15.62 -4.52 7.57
N HIS A 61 14.45 -4.05 7.15
CA HIS A 61 14.26 -2.67 6.71
C HIS A 61 14.69 -1.66 7.80
N VAL A 62 14.27 -1.87 9.05
CA VAL A 62 14.64 -0.98 10.17
C VAL A 62 16.11 -1.09 10.52
N ALA A 63 16.73 -2.27 10.41
CA ALA A 63 18.17 -2.41 10.58
C ALA A 63 18.97 -1.64 9.52
N GLU A 64 18.47 -1.57 8.29
CA GLU A 64 19.11 -0.89 7.16
C GLU A 64 18.85 0.63 7.14
N HIS A 65 17.65 1.07 7.51
CA HIS A 65 17.20 2.47 7.34
C HIS A 65 16.95 3.21 8.66
N GLY A 66 16.96 2.51 9.78
CA GLY A 66 16.60 3.05 11.09
C GLY A 66 15.10 3.24 11.27
N LEU A 67 14.71 3.71 12.47
CA LEU A 67 13.33 4.07 12.77
C LEU A 67 12.98 5.46 12.22
N PRO A 68 11.72 5.71 11.82
CA PRO A 68 11.23 7.03 11.45
C PRO A 68 11.46 8.05 12.57
N GLN A 69 12.04 9.21 12.24
CA GLN A 69 12.36 10.29 13.19
C GLN A 69 11.28 11.38 13.26
N ALA A 70 10.50 11.54 12.20
CA ALA A 70 9.43 12.54 12.15
C ALA A 70 8.24 12.13 13.03
N PRO A 71 7.43 13.09 13.52
CA PRO A 71 6.17 12.78 14.17
C PRO A 71 5.29 11.98 13.20
N GLY A 72 4.67 10.91 13.73
CA GLY A 72 3.84 10.02 12.93
C GLY A 72 2.64 10.74 12.33
N ARG A 73 2.30 10.41 11.08
CA ARG A 73 1.09 10.93 10.42
C ARG A 73 -0.16 10.37 11.10
N THR A 74 -1.17 11.22 11.29
CA THR A 74 -2.47 10.80 11.85
C THR A 74 -3.24 9.92 10.85
N ALA A 75 -4.24 9.18 11.34
CA ALA A 75 -5.15 8.41 10.47
C ALA A 75 -5.80 9.30 9.39
N GLU A 76 -6.21 10.50 9.77
CA GLU A 76 -6.88 11.45 8.88
C GLU A 76 -5.92 11.97 7.80
N GLN A 77 -4.67 12.28 8.15
CA GLN A 77 -3.65 12.68 7.18
C GLN A 77 -3.34 11.57 6.17
N LEU A 78 -3.25 10.32 6.64
CA LEU A 78 -3.05 9.16 5.76
C LEU A 78 -4.25 8.97 4.83
N LEU A 79 -5.47 9.02 5.36
CA LEU A 79 -6.67 8.86 4.56
C LEU A 79 -6.83 10.00 3.55
N ALA A 80 -6.49 11.24 3.91
CA ALA A 80 -6.48 12.37 2.99
C ALA A 80 -5.48 12.16 1.84
N ALA A 81 -4.28 11.68 2.13
CA ALA A 81 -3.30 11.32 1.11
C ALA A 81 -3.81 10.19 0.20
N GLY A 82 -4.50 9.19 0.75
CA GLY A 82 -5.12 8.13 -0.03
C GLY A 82 -6.24 8.62 -0.96
N ARG A 83 -7.09 9.54 -0.50
CA ARG A 83 -8.11 10.17 -1.35
C ARG A 83 -7.48 10.99 -2.47
N GLN A 84 -6.40 11.70 -2.19
CA GLN A 84 -5.64 12.44 -3.19
C GLN A 84 -5.02 11.51 -4.23
N ALA A 85 -4.43 10.38 -3.80
CA ALA A 85 -3.91 9.36 -4.69
C ALA A 85 -5.00 8.77 -5.59
N ASN A 86 -6.18 8.48 -5.04
CA ASN A 86 -7.32 7.97 -5.81
C ASN A 86 -7.82 8.99 -6.87
N ALA A 87 -7.90 10.28 -6.50
CA ALA A 87 -8.24 11.32 -7.46
C ALA A 87 -7.20 11.46 -8.57
N ALA A 88 -5.91 11.40 -8.22
CA ALA A 88 -4.81 11.43 -9.18
C ALA A 88 -4.82 10.20 -10.11
N ALA A 89 -5.22 9.02 -9.60
CA ALA A 89 -5.37 7.82 -10.41
C ALA A 89 -6.40 8.01 -11.53
N GLY A 90 -7.53 8.66 -11.20
CA GLY A 90 -8.54 9.02 -12.19
C GLY A 90 -8.00 9.97 -13.26
N ALA A 91 -7.20 10.97 -12.87
CA ALA A 91 -6.58 11.89 -13.82
C ALA A 91 -5.56 11.19 -14.75
N ALA A 92 -4.71 10.32 -14.20
CA ALA A 92 -3.75 9.53 -14.98
C ALA A 92 -4.46 8.59 -15.96
N PHE A 93 -5.54 7.92 -15.51
CA PHE A 93 -6.36 7.06 -16.35
C PHE A 93 -6.97 7.82 -17.53
N LEU A 94 -7.54 9.00 -17.30
CA LEU A 94 -8.13 9.83 -18.35
C LEU A 94 -7.09 10.36 -19.35
N ALA A 95 -5.83 10.50 -18.91
CA ALA A 95 -4.71 10.85 -19.79
C ALA A 95 -4.14 9.66 -20.58
N GLY A 96 -4.66 8.45 -20.39
CA GLY A 96 -4.15 7.22 -20.99
C GLY A 96 -2.89 6.67 -20.33
N ASP A 97 -2.46 7.24 -19.19
CA ASP A 97 -1.31 6.76 -18.42
C ASP A 97 -1.77 5.66 -17.44
N TYR A 98 -2.01 4.48 -18.00
CA TYR A 98 -2.58 3.35 -17.28
C TYR A 98 -1.62 2.77 -16.23
N ASP A 99 -0.32 2.77 -16.47
CA ASP A 99 0.67 2.32 -15.50
C ASP A 99 0.69 3.24 -14.27
N ARG A 100 0.70 4.56 -14.51
CA ARG A 100 0.64 5.52 -13.41
C ARG A 100 -0.67 5.44 -12.63
N ALA A 101 -1.79 5.23 -13.32
CA ALA A 101 -3.09 5.05 -12.68
C ALA A 101 -3.08 3.85 -11.71
N ARG A 102 -2.49 2.72 -12.13
CA ARG A 102 -2.35 1.51 -11.30
C ARG A 102 -1.48 1.75 -10.08
N ASP A 103 -0.35 2.46 -10.22
CA ASP A 103 0.51 2.79 -9.09
C ASP A 103 -0.17 3.73 -8.08
N LEU A 104 -0.99 4.66 -8.56
CA LEU A 104 -1.76 5.56 -7.69
C LEU A 104 -2.91 4.85 -6.95
N ILE A 105 -3.48 3.80 -7.54
CA ILE A 105 -4.45 2.92 -6.87
C ILE A 105 -3.77 2.06 -5.80
N ASP A 106 -2.56 1.57 -6.05
CA ASP A 106 -1.73 0.91 -5.03
C ASP A 106 -1.49 1.83 -3.83
N ASP A 107 -1.11 3.08 -4.07
CA ASP A 107 -0.94 4.09 -3.02
C ASP A 107 -2.25 4.36 -2.28
N ALA A 108 -3.36 4.58 -3.00
CA ALA A 108 -4.66 4.82 -2.38
C ALA A 108 -5.11 3.67 -1.47
N ARG A 109 -4.84 2.42 -1.89
CA ARG A 109 -5.09 1.21 -1.09
C ARG A 109 -4.21 1.15 0.15
N ALA A 110 -2.91 1.42 0.02
CA ALA A 110 -1.97 1.41 1.15
C ALA A 110 -2.33 2.49 2.20
N TYR A 111 -2.83 3.64 1.76
CA TYR A 111 -3.31 4.72 2.63
C TYR A 111 -4.70 4.46 3.25
N GLY A 112 -5.36 3.35 2.90
CA GLY A 112 -6.68 2.96 3.43
C GLY A 112 -7.85 3.69 2.78
N ALA A 113 -7.66 4.34 1.63
CA ALA A 113 -8.73 5.00 0.88
C ALA A 113 -9.50 4.07 -0.08
N LEU A 114 -8.98 2.87 -0.31
CA LEU A 114 -9.64 1.81 -1.09
C LEU A 114 -9.69 0.52 -0.28
N LEU A 115 -10.80 -0.21 -0.41
CA LEU A 115 -10.90 -1.59 0.06
C LEU A 115 -10.22 -2.55 -0.92
N GLU A 116 -9.84 -3.74 -0.45
CA GLU A 116 -9.20 -4.78 -1.29
C GLU A 116 -10.04 -5.12 -2.54
N VAL A 117 -11.37 -5.22 -2.36
CA VAL A 117 -12.29 -5.54 -3.45
C VAL A 117 -12.37 -4.41 -4.49
N GLU A 118 -12.30 -3.16 -4.05
CA GLU A 118 -12.33 -1.99 -4.94
C GLU A 118 -11.03 -1.87 -5.71
N TRP A 119 -9.91 -1.99 -5.00
CA TRP A 119 -8.56 -2.04 -5.57
C TRP A 119 -8.45 -3.10 -6.68
N GLY A 120 -8.87 -4.34 -6.41
CA GLY A 120 -8.84 -5.41 -7.42
C GLY A 120 -9.80 -5.21 -8.60
N LYS A 121 -10.93 -4.52 -8.40
CA LYS A 121 -11.83 -4.14 -9.51
C LYS A 121 -11.20 -3.06 -10.39
N LEU A 122 -10.58 -2.05 -9.79
CA LEU A 122 -9.94 -0.96 -10.50
C LEU A 122 -8.75 -1.44 -11.35
N HIS A 123 -7.89 -2.32 -10.83
CA HIS A 123 -6.80 -2.89 -11.65
C HIS A 123 -7.32 -3.63 -12.88
N ARG A 124 -8.32 -4.50 -12.72
CA ARG A 124 -8.92 -5.22 -13.86
C ARG A 124 -9.55 -4.28 -14.89
N PHE A 125 -10.21 -3.21 -14.42
CA PHE A 125 -10.79 -2.22 -15.31
C PHE A 125 -9.72 -1.47 -16.11
N ILE A 126 -8.63 -1.05 -15.46
CA ILE A 126 -7.53 -0.35 -16.12
C ILE A 126 -6.82 -1.26 -17.12
N ASP A 127 -6.56 -2.52 -16.76
CA ASP A 127 -5.90 -3.50 -17.63
C ASP A 127 -6.72 -3.78 -18.91
N ALA A 128 -8.04 -3.89 -18.78
CA ALA A 128 -8.94 -4.06 -19.92
C ALA A 128 -8.89 -2.85 -20.88
N GLN A 129 -8.80 -1.65 -20.34
CA GLN A 129 -8.73 -0.42 -21.14
C GLN A 129 -7.37 -0.24 -21.80
N ALA A 130 -6.28 -0.49 -21.07
CA ALA A 130 -4.93 -0.49 -21.63
C ALA A 130 -4.81 -1.47 -22.81
N SER A 131 -5.35 -2.68 -22.66
CA SER A 131 -5.37 -3.68 -23.72
C SER A 131 -6.15 -3.24 -24.95
N SER A 132 -7.26 -2.51 -24.75
CA SER A 132 -8.10 -2.00 -25.83
C SER A 132 -7.45 -0.83 -26.58
N ALA A 133 -6.71 0.02 -25.86
CA ALA A 133 -5.96 1.14 -26.43
C ALA A 133 -4.78 0.70 -27.31
N VAL A 134 -4.11 -0.41 -26.96
CA VAL A 134 -3.01 -0.99 -27.77
C VAL A 134 -3.52 -1.67 -29.04
N ALA A 135 -4.77 -2.13 -29.05
CA ALA A 135 -5.38 -2.83 -30.18
C ALA A 135 -6.01 -1.88 -31.23
N SER A 136 -6.02 -0.57 -30.97
CA SER A 136 -6.60 0.48 -31.83
C SER A 136 -5.51 1.23 -32.61
#